data_AF-A0A1E3PR43-F1
#
_entry.id   AF-A0A1E3PR43-F1
#
_cell.length_a   1.000
_cell.length_b   1.000
_cell.length_c   1.000
_cell.angle_alpha   90.00
_cell.angle_beta   90.00
_cell.angle_gamma   90.00
#
_symmetry.space_group_name_H-M   'P 1'
#
loop_
_entity.id
_entity.type
_entity.pdbx_description
1 polymer ?
#
loop_
_entity_poly.entity_id
_entity_poly.type
_entity_poly.pdbx_seq_one_letter_code
_entity_poly.pdbx_strand_id
1 'polypeptide(L)'
;MCSNISSFNYATLFLIGISSLWPWNCFISAVAYFSSRLESNIMMRENISSCLMASSTIASTVFNFLLSYKQDGANYSRRAQLGQYINICVFCLLALSCVMFTSVDITIYFVFLLVSMVISSIGTGLLQNGTFAIFNTFGEAYVQVIMVGQGVAGILPPITLIMSILIVNSSGQANISTIGGGTTTSSMLYFLTASAICSASLMFLVIFFKSSNKMLVRDEPVAKAKVHVPLLVLLKKLKVPGFAVFFTFMISLVFPVFAANIFSLNGKLTSRVFSSDIFIPFSFLVWNCGDLSGRMSCS
;
A
#
# COMPACT_ATOMS: atom_id res chain seq x y z
N MET A 1 -7.47 -26.24 0.02
CA MET A 1 -6.01 -26.51 -0.10
C MET A 1 -5.12 -25.60 0.76
N CYS A 2 -5.66 -24.72 1.62
CA CYS A 2 -4.91 -24.02 2.69
C CYS A 2 -4.54 -24.89 3.91
N SER A 3 -4.65 -26.23 3.82
CA SER A 3 -4.70 -27.11 5.00
C SER A 3 -3.37 -27.28 5.76
N ASN A 4 -2.26 -26.71 5.28
CA ASN A 4 -0.94 -26.85 5.90
C ASN A 4 -0.35 -25.53 6.47
N ILE A 5 -1.04 -24.39 6.33
CA ILE A 5 -0.58 -23.13 6.93
C ILE A 5 -1.26 -22.95 8.29
N SER A 6 -0.48 -22.84 9.36
CA SER A 6 -1.04 -22.54 10.69
C SER A 6 -1.76 -21.19 10.68
N SER A 7 -2.83 -21.05 11.47
CA SER A 7 -3.61 -19.81 11.54
C SER A 7 -2.74 -18.58 11.87
N PHE A 8 -1.70 -18.77 12.70
CA PHE A 8 -0.74 -17.72 13.03
C PHE A 8 0.12 -17.30 11.82
N ASN A 9 0.61 -18.26 11.04
CA ASN A 9 1.40 -17.96 9.83
C ASN A 9 0.53 -17.28 8.78
N TYR A 10 -0.71 -17.74 8.60
CA TYR A 10 -1.68 -17.11 7.71
C TYR A 10 -1.93 -15.66 8.11
N ALA A 11 -2.24 -15.41 9.39
CA ALA A 11 -2.46 -14.05 9.91
C ALA A 11 -1.23 -13.15 9.73
N THR A 12 -0.02 -13.68 9.94
CA THR A 12 1.23 -12.95 9.73
C THR A 12 1.39 -12.50 8.27
N LEU A 13 1.25 -13.44 7.32
CA LEU A 13 1.36 -13.17 5.88
C LEU A 13 0.29 -12.20 5.40
N PHE A 14 -0.93 -12.37 5.89
CA PHE A 14 -2.06 -11.52 5.57
C PHE A 14 -1.82 -10.07 6.04
N LEU A 15 -1.35 -9.89 7.29
CA LEU A 15 -0.99 -8.56 7.83
C LEU A 15 0.20 -7.92 7.10
N ILE A 16 1.19 -8.71 6.68
CA ILE A 16 2.28 -8.24 5.80
C ILE A 16 1.71 -7.71 4.48
N GLY A 17 0.78 -8.43 3.88
CA GLY A 17 0.06 -8.00 2.68
C GLY A 17 -0.62 -6.65 2.88
N ILE A 18 -1.45 -6.53 3.92
CA ILE A 18 -2.17 -5.29 4.24
C ILE A 18 -1.20 -4.13 4.45
N SER A 19 -0.22 -4.29 5.33
CA SER A 19 0.76 -3.25 5.68
C SER A 19 1.66 -2.84 4.50
N SER A 20 1.79 -3.65 3.46
CA SER A 20 2.56 -3.29 2.27
C SER A 20 1.84 -2.34 1.31
N LEU A 21 0.51 -2.24 1.38
CA LEU A 21 -0.28 -1.38 0.48
C LEU A 21 -1.08 -0.30 1.23
N TRP A 22 -1.45 -0.56 2.49
CA TRP A 22 -2.21 0.38 3.30
C TRP A 22 -1.55 1.78 3.45
N PRO A 23 -0.24 1.89 3.73
CA PRO A 23 0.49 3.17 3.71
C PRO A 23 0.21 4.04 2.47
N TRP A 24 0.31 3.42 1.30
CA TRP A 24 0.07 4.08 0.02
C TRP A 24 -1.37 4.58 -0.09
N ASN A 25 -2.33 3.74 0.29
CA ASN A 25 -3.75 4.09 0.27
C ASN A 25 -4.06 5.26 1.23
N CYS A 26 -3.38 5.35 2.38
CA CYS A 26 -3.51 6.48 3.30
C CYS A 26 -3.00 7.80 2.70
N PHE A 27 -1.89 7.77 1.96
CA PHE A 27 -1.39 8.98 1.27
C PHE A 27 -2.40 9.50 0.24
N ILE A 28 -2.93 8.62 -0.62
CA ILE A 28 -3.93 9.01 -1.62
C ILE A 28 -5.18 9.57 -0.93
N SER A 29 -5.63 8.90 0.13
CA SER A 29 -6.82 9.34 0.89
C SER A 29 -6.62 10.69 1.57
N ALA A 30 -5.39 11.05 1.94
CA ALA A 30 -5.07 12.32 2.58
C ALA A 30 -4.79 13.47 1.58
N VAL A 31 -4.86 13.23 0.26
CA VAL A 31 -4.60 14.27 -0.75
C VAL A 31 -5.50 15.49 -0.56
N ALA A 32 -6.78 15.30 -0.21
CA ALA A 32 -7.70 16.41 0.03
C ALA A 32 -7.23 17.32 1.18
N TYR A 33 -6.71 16.74 2.28
CA TYR A 33 -6.10 17.48 3.38
C TYR A 33 -4.79 18.16 2.97
N PHE A 34 -3.93 17.49 2.20
CA PHE A 34 -2.71 18.13 1.73
C PHE A 34 -3.03 19.33 0.83
N SER A 35 -3.98 19.20 -0.08
CA SER A 35 -4.42 20.30 -0.95
C SER A 35 -4.99 21.47 -0.15
N SER A 36 -5.77 21.24 0.92
CA SER A 36 -6.26 22.33 1.77
C SER A 36 -5.15 23.02 2.56
N ARG A 37 -4.11 22.28 2.99
CA ARG A 37 -2.93 22.86 3.64
C ARG A 37 -2.03 23.66 2.69
N LEU A 38 -2.09 23.39 1.39
CA LEU A 38 -1.32 24.06 0.35
C LEU A 38 -2.12 25.19 -0.36
N GLU A 39 -3.25 25.63 0.19
CA GLU A 39 -4.21 26.52 -0.47
C GLU A 39 -3.59 27.83 -1.00
N SER A 40 -2.58 28.36 -0.31
CA SER A 40 -1.88 29.59 -0.69
C SER A 40 -1.04 29.48 -1.97
N ASN A 41 -0.67 28.25 -2.41
CA ASN A 41 0.09 28.03 -3.63
C ASN A 41 -0.66 27.09 -4.58
N ILE A 42 -1.31 27.69 -5.57
CA ILE A 42 -2.15 27.00 -6.57
C ILE A 42 -1.37 25.88 -7.28
N MET A 43 -0.13 26.14 -7.69
CA MET A 43 0.67 25.17 -8.44
C MET A 43 1.02 23.94 -7.60
N MET A 44 1.33 24.11 -6.31
CA MET A 44 1.60 22.98 -5.41
C MET A 44 0.31 22.22 -5.06
N ARG A 45 -0.79 22.93 -4.81
CA ARG A 45 -2.09 22.35 -4.46
C ARG A 45 -2.65 21.43 -5.55
N GLU A 46 -2.57 21.86 -6.80
CA GLU A 46 -3.14 21.13 -7.94
C GLU A 46 -2.27 19.96 -8.37
N ASN A 47 -0.95 20.06 -8.18
CA ASN A 47 0.00 19.03 -8.61
C ASN A 47 0.41 18.05 -7.51
N ILE A 48 0.01 18.24 -6.24
CA ILE A 48 0.46 17.39 -5.11
C ILE A 48 0.20 15.90 -5.35
N SER A 49 -0.98 15.53 -5.87
CA SER A 49 -1.32 14.13 -6.16
C SER A 49 -0.35 13.53 -7.19
N SER A 50 -0.12 14.24 -8.29
CA SER A 50 0.81 13.85 -9.34
C SER A 50 2.26 13.76 -8.85
N CYS A 51 2.71 14.71 -8.04
CA CYS A 51 4.06 14.69 -7.46
C CYS A 51 4.25 13.53 -6.47
N LEU A 52 3.24 13.23 -5.65
CA LEU A 52 3.26 12.06 -4.75
C LEU A 52 3.34 10.74 -5.53
N MET A 53 2.56 10.60 -6.61
CA MET A 53 2.61 9.42 -7.50
C MET A 53 3.93 9.29 -8.25
N ALA A 54 4.45 10.39 -8.81
CA ALA A 54 5.71 10.38 -9.53
C ALA A 54 6.89 10.04 -8.59
N SER A 55 6.94 10.68 -7.41
CA SER A 55 7.98 10.45 -6.42
C SER A 55 7.97 9.01 -5.89
N SER A 56 6.80 8.45 -5.60
CA SER A 56 6.70 7.05 -5.15
C SER A 56 7.12 6.06 -6.24
N THR A 57 6.73 6.30 -7.49
CA THR A 57 7.05 5.43 -8.64
C THR A 57 8.54 5.45 -8.93
N ILE A 58 9.16 6.63 -8.97
CA ILE A 58 10.61 6.78 -9.18
C ILE A 58 11.37 6.11 -8.03
N ALA A 59 11.02 6.41 -6.78
CA ALA A 59 11.66 5.83 -5.62
C ALA A 59 11.56 4.29 -5.60
N SER A 60 10.35 3.76 -5.82
CA SER A 60 10.11 2.32 -5.87
C SER A 60 10.89 1.64 -6.99
N THR A 61 10.92 2.24 -8.18
CA THR A 61 11.62 1.67 -9.34
C THR A 61 13.13 1.65 -9.14
N VAL A 62 13.72 2.80 -8.79
CA VAL A 62 15.16 2.92 -8.55
C VAL A 62 15.58 2.00 -7.41
N PHE A 63 14.84 2.01 -6.30
CA PHE A 63 15.21 1.22 -5.13
C PHE A 63 15.07 -0.29 -5.36
N ASN A 64 14.00 -0.76 -6.03
CA ASN A 64 13.86 -2.17 -6.40
C ASN A 64 14.94 -2.61 -7.40
N PHE A 65 15.33 -1.74 -8.33
CA PHE A 65 16.47 -2.01 -9.22
C PHE A 65 17.77 -2.18 -8.42
N LEU A 66 18.08 -1.27 -7.49
CA LEU A 66 19.26 -1.36 -6.63
C LEU A 66 19.25 -2.62 -5.74
N LEU A 67 18.11 -2.96 -5.15
CA LEU A 67 17.96 -4.19 -4.35
C LEU A 67 18.19 -5.46 -5.18
N SER A 68 17.83 -5.43 -6.46
CA SER A 68 18.02 -6.55 -7.38
C SER A 68 19.50 -6.83 -7.67
N TYR A 69 20.39 -5.84 -7.54
CA TYR A 69 21.84 -6.05 -7.62
C TYR A 69 22.46 -6.47 -6.28
N LYS A 70 21.94 -5.95 -5.16
CA LYS A 70 22.40 -6.28 -3.81
C LYS A 70 21.80 -7.60 -3.31
N GLN A 71 22.09 -8.71 -3.97
CA GLN A 71 21.63 -10.04 -3.56
C GLN A 71 22.60 -10.73 -2.60
N ASP A 72 23.90 -10.49 -2.76
CA ASP A 72 24.95 -11.20 -2.01
C ASP A 72 24.92 -10.86 -0.52
N GLY A 73 24.97 -11.91 0.33
CA GLY A 73 24.92 -11.77 1.79
C GLY A 73 23.66 -11.10 2.35
N ALA A 74 22.61 -10.94 1.53
CA ALA A 74 21.40 -10.23 1.92
C ALA A 74 20.64 -10.93 3.04
N ASN A 75 20.40 -10.23 4.15
CA ASN A 75 19.48 -10.69 5.19
C ASN A 75 18.06 -10.16 4.89
N TYR A 76 17.27 -10.97 4.19
CA TYR A 76 15.91 -10.63 3.78
C TYR A 76 14.95 -10.42 4.97
N SER A 77 15.17 -11.09 6.10
CA SER A 77 14.36 -10.91 7.31
C SER A 77 14.58 -9.52 7.90
N ARG A 78 15.85 -9.09 7.98
CA ARG A 78 16.20 -7.73 8.41
C ARG A 78 15.68 -6.67 7.44
N ARG A 79 15.70 -6.92 6.13
CA ARG A 79 15.08 -6.01 5.14
C ARG A 79 13.59 -5.83 5.39
N ALA A 80 12.86 -6.94 5.58
CA ALA A 80 11.44 -6.90 5.86
C ALA A 80 11.11 -6.11 7.14
N GLN A 81 11.84 -6.35 8.23
CA GLN A 81 11.68 -5.61 9.48
C GLN A 81 12.03 -4.13 9.33
N LEU A 82 13.15 -3.81 8.67
CA LEU A 82 13.58 -2.43 8.43
C LEU A 82 12.54 -1.65 7.61
N GLY A 83 11.95 -2.29 6.58
CA GLY A 83 10.87 -1.69 5.81
C GLY A 83 9.68 -1.26 6.66
N GLN A 84 9.28 -2.10 7.63
CA GLN A 84 8.22 -1.74 8.56
C GLN A 84 8.61 -0.66 9.56
N TYR A 85 9.82 -0.71 10.12
CA TYR A 85 10.30 0.37 10.99
C TYR A 85 10.26 1.73 10.28
N ILE A 86 10.71 1.78 9.02
CA ILE A 86 10.67 3.00 8.21
C ILE A 86 9.22 3.49 8.05
N ASN A 87 8.30 2.62 7.65
CA ASN A 87 6.89 3.01 7.48
C ASN A 87 6.26 3.46 8.81
N ILE A 88 6.49 2.76 9.92
CA ILE A 88 6.00 3.19 11.25
C ILE A 88 6.50 4.60 11.57
N CYS A 89 7.80 4.86 11.40
CA CYS A 89 8.38 6.18 11.65
C CYS A 89 7.76 7.27 10.76
N VAL A 90 7.65 7.03 9.44
CA VAL A 90 7.07 7.99 8.50
C VAL A 90 5.62 8.32 8.87
N PHE A 91 4.79 7.32 9.14
CA PHE A 91 3.37 7.54 9.44
C PHE A 91 3.15 8.15 10.83
N CYS A 92 4.00 7.86 11.81
CA CYS A 92 4.02 8.60 13.07
C CYS A 92 4.40 10.07 12.86
N LEU A 93 5.41 10.37 12.04
CA LEU A 93 5.80 11.75 11.72
C LEU A 93 4.70 12.50 10.95
N LEU A 94 4.02 11.84 10.01
CA LEU A 94 2.87 12.42 9.32
C LEU A 94 1.71 12.70 10.28
N ALA A 95 1.39 11.77 11.18
CA ALA A 95 0.39 12.00 12.21
C ALA A 95 0.75 13.18 13.12
N LEU A 96 2.02 13.29 13.55
CA LEU A 96 2.50 14.41 14.35
C LEU A 96 2.44 15.74 13.58
N SER A 97 2.73 15.71 12.27
CA SER A 97 2.69 16.89 11.40
C SER A 97 1.30 17.53 11.37
N CYS A 98 0.22 16.73 11.53
CA CYS A 98 -1.15 17.25 11.57
C CYS A 98 -1.38 18.24 12.72
N VAL A 99 -0.64 18.11 13.83
CA VAL A 99 -0.80 18.95 15.04
C VAL A 99 0.34 19.96 15.17
N MET A 100 1.57 19.53 14.91
CA MET A 100 2.75 20.37 15.19
C MET A 100 3.16 21.27 14.02
N PHE A 101 2.90 20.87 12.78
CA PHE A 101 3.36 21.61 11.59
C PHE A 101 2.29 22.56 11.08
N THR A 102 1.48 23.13 11.97
CA THR A 102 0.36 24.02 11.64
C THR A 102 0.84 25.36 11.07
N SER A 103 2.00 25.85 11.51
CA SER A 103 2.57 27.16 11.15
C SER A 103 3.84 27.10 10.30
N VAL A 104 4.17 25.94 9.72
CA VAL A 104 5.35 25.77 8.86
C VAL A 104 5.09 26.36 7.48
N ASP A 105 6.14 26.89 6.83
CA ASP A 105 6.07 27.36 5.45
C ASP A 105 5.54 26.27 4.50
N ILE A 106 4.70 26.68 3.55
CA ILE A 106 4.01 25.79 2.61
C ILE A 106 5.00 25.01 1.75
N THR A 107 6.09 25.64 1.31
CA THR A 107 7.11 25.00 0.47
C THR A 107 7.85 23.93 1.26
N ILE A 108 8.19 24.22 2.51
CA ILE A 108 8.84 23.26 3.41
C ILE A 108 7.91 22.07 3.68
N TYR A 109 6.62 22.32 3.91
CA TYR A 109 5.63 21.27 4.12
C TYR A 109 5.47 20.39 2.85
N PHE A 110 5.41 21.01 1.68
CA PHE A 110 5.34 20.30 0.40
C PHE A 110 6.55 19.37 0.19
N VAL A 111 7.77 19.87 0.41
CA VAL A 111 9.00 19.06 0.33
C VAL A 111 8.98 17.94 1.36
N PHE A 112 8.53 18.21 2.59
CA PHE A 112 8.37 17.20 3.64
C PHE A 112 7.43 16.05 3.21
N LEU A 113 6.30 16.36 2.57
CA LEU A 113 5.37 15.34 2.05
C LEU A 113 6.03 14.47 0.98
N LEU A 114 6.75 15.07 0.03
CA LEU A 114 7.44 14.32 -1.03
C LEU A 114 8.56 13.44 -0.47
N VAL A 115 9.36 13.96 0.46
CA VAL A 115 10.43 13.19 1.12
C VAL A 115 9.82 12.03 1.92
N SER A 116 8.75 12.26 2.65
CA SER A 116 8.02 11.22 3.40
C SER A 116 7.51 10.12 2.47
N MET A 117 6.95 10.49 1.31
CA MET A 117 6.49 9.55 0.30
C MET A 117 7.63 8.70 -0.29
N VAL A 118 8.77 9.33 -0.61
CA VAL A 118 9.97 8.62 -1.09
C VAL A 118 10.47 7.62 -0.05
N ILE A 119 10.60 8.04 1.21
CA ILE A 119 11.07 7.18 2.30
C ILE A 119 10.10 6.02 2.54
N SER A 120 8.79 6.28 2.56
CA SER A 120 7.77 5.22 2.67
C SER A 120 7.84 4.23 1.51
N SER A 121 8.04 4.71 0.28
CA SER A 121 8.19 3.86 -0.91
C SER A 121 9.42 2.95 -0.82
N ILE A 122 10.55 3.48 -0.30
CA ILE A 122 11.75 2.68 0.01
C ILE A 122 11.44 1.63 1.09
N GLY A 123 10.73 2.01 2.15
CA GLY A 123 10.32 1.10 3.23
C GLY A 123 9.44 -0.05 2.71
N THR A 124 8.46 0.26 1.87
CA THR A 124 7.59 -0.73 1.22
C THR A 124 8.37 -1.63 0.26
N GLY A 125 9.32 -1.07 -0.51
CA GLY A 125 10.21 -1.86 -1.37
C GLY A 125 11.07 -2.85 -0.58
N LEU A 126 11.63 -2.44 0.57
CA LEU A 126 12.36 -3.33 1.47
C LEU A 126 11.47 -4.44 2.04
N LEU A 127 10.25 -4.09 2.45
CA LEU A 127 9.26 -5.02 2.96
C LEU A 127 8.93 -6.09 1.92
N GLN A 128 8.47 -5.67 0.73
CA GLN A 128 8.08 -6.57 -0.35
C GLN A 128 9.25 -7.42 -0.85
N ASN A 129 10.43 -6.82 -1.06
CA ASN A 129 11.62 -7.57 -1.47
C ASN A 129 12.00 -8.62 -0.42
N GLY A 130 12.02 -8.26 0.86
CA GLY A 130 12.36 -9.18 1.94
C GLY A 130 11.34 -10.31 2.09
N THR A 131 10.06 -10.00 2.04
CA THR A 131 8.99 -10.98 2.25
C THR A 131 8.83 -11.91 1.05
N PHE A 132 8.83 -11.41 -0.19
CA PHE A 132 8.75 -12.29 -1.36
C PHE A 132 10.01 -13.16 -1.49
N ALA A 133 11.20 -12.65 -1.21
CA ALA A 133 12.42 -13.47 -1.26
C ALA A 133 12.38 -14.65 -0.27
N ILE A 134 11.78 -14.46 0.91
CA ILE A 134 11.64 -15.51 1.92
C ILE A 134 10.48 -16.43 1.60
N PHE A 135 9.27 -15.89 1.44
CA PHE A 135 8.06 -16.71 1.37
C PHE A 135 7.90 -17.45 0.04
N ASN A 136 8.56 -17.00 -1.04
CA ASN A 136 8.69 -17.79 -2.27
C ASN A 136 9.41 -19.13 -2.02
N THR A 137 10.26 -19.26 -1.00
CA THR A 137 10.93 -20.54 -0.69
C THR A 137 10.06 -21.49 0.13
N PHE A 138 9.03 -21.00 0.80
CA PHE A 138 8.08 -21.82 1.58
C PHE A 138 6.97 -22.41 0.70
N GLY A 139 6.69 -21.79 -0.44
CA GLY A 139 5.73 -22.25 -1.44
C GLY A 139 4.79 -21.15 -1.91
N GLU A 140 4.15 -21.38 -3.05
CA GLU A 140 3.30 -20.41 -3.75
C GLU A 140 2.11 -19.96 -2.89
N ALA A 141 1.53 -20.87 -2.09
CA ALA A 141 0.42 -20.57 -1.19
C ALA A 141 0.76 -19.48 -0.14
N TYR A 142 2.01 -19.40 0.33
CA TYR A 142 2.41 -18.37 1.32
C TYR A 142 2.39 -16.97 0.70
N VAL A 143 2.85 -16.88 -0.55
CA VAL A 143 2.92 -15.65 -1.33
C VAL A 143 1.51 -15.20 -1.71
N GLN A 144 0.63 -16.14 -2.05
CA GLN A 144 -0.77 -15.88 -2.31
C GLN A 144 -1.45 -15.18 -1.13
N VAL A 145 -1.22 -15.62 0.11
CA VAL A 145 -1.82 -14.98 1.30
C VAL A 145 -1.38 -13.52 1.45
N ILE A 146 -0.10 -13.21 1.15
CA ILE A 146 0.40 -11.83 1.12
C ILE A 146 -0.35 -11.03 0.05
N MET A 147 -0.51 -11.61 -1.15
CA MET A 147 -1.24 -10.95 -2.23
C MET A 147 -2.70 -10.69 -1.86
N VAL A 148 -3.39 -11.65 -1.22
CA VAL A 148 -4.76 -11.48 -0.72
C VAL A 148 -4.85 -10.32 0.29
N GLY A 149 -3.89 -10.23 1.21
CA GLY A 149 -3.82 -9.10 2.15
C GLY A 149 -3.68 -7.74 1.46
N GLN A 150 -2.90 -7.65 0.38
CA GLN A 150 -2.83 -6.43 -0.44
C GLN A 150 -4.17 -6.10 -1.09
N GLY A 151 -4.86 -7.09 -1.67
CA GLY A 151 -6.19 -6.87 -2.28
C GLY A 151 -7.21 -6.35 -1.26
N VAL A 152 -7.22 -6.90 -0.04
CA VAL A 152 -8.09 -6.40 1.05
C VAL A 152 -7.77 -4.95 1.40
N ALA A 153 -6.48 -4.57 1.48
CA ALA A 153 -6.09 -3.19 1.74
C ALA A 153 -6.59 -2.22 0.64
N GLY A 154 -6.76 -2.68 -0.60
CA GLY A 154 -7.30 -1.90 -1.72
C GLY A 154 -8.82 -1.71 -1.71
N ILE A 155 -9.58 -2.67 -1.17
CA ILE A 155 -11.05 -2.59 -1.07
C ILE A 155 -11.51 -1.58 -0.03
N LEU A 156 -10.75 -1.43 1.06
CA LEU A 156 -11.15 -0.65 2.23
C LEU A 156 -11.39 0.84 1.92
N PRO A 157 -10.53 1.58 1.18
CA PRO A 157 -10.77 3.00 0.90
C PRO A 157 -12.09 3.27 0.15
N PRO A 158 -12.43 2.58 -0.96
CA PRO A 158 -13.74 2.72 -1.61
C PRO A 158 -14.93 2.46 -0.68
N ILE A 159 -14.87 1.43 0.19
CA ILE A 159 -15.92 1.17 1.17
C ILE A 159 -16.08 2.35 2.14
N THR A 160 -14.97 2.83 2.70
CA THR A 160 -15.02 3.96 3.65
C THR A 160 -15.60 5.22 3.01
N LEU A 161 -15.30 5.47 1.73
CA LEU A 161 -15.82 6.60 0.98
C LEU A 161 -17.32 6.48 0.72
N ILE A 162 -17.80 5.31 0.28
CA ILE A 162 -19.24 5.06 0.08
C ILE A 162 -20.00 5.22 1.40
N MET A 163 -19.52 4.59 2.48
CA MET A 163 -20.15 4.69 3.79
C MET A 163 -20.22 6.15 4.28
N SER A 164 -19.16 6.93 4.06
CA SER A 164 -19.17 8.36 4.39
C SER A 164 -20.27 9.12 3.66
N ILE A 165 -20.40 8.91 2.35
CA ILE A 165 -21.39 9.62 1.53
C ILE A 165 -22.82 9.27 1.97
N LEU A 166 -23.06 8.01 2.35
CA LEU A 166 -24.36 7.56 2.84
C LEU A 166 -24.72 8.15 4.21
N ILE A 167 -23.74 8.25 5.13
CA ILE A 167 -23.94 8.80 6.48
C ILE A 167 -24.20 10.32 6.40
N VAL A 168 -23.34 11.05 5.68
CA VAL A 168 -23.40 12.51 5.54
C VAL A 168 -24.74 12.98 4.95
N ASN A 169 -25.23 12.31 3.92
CA ASN A 169 -26.50 12.69 3.28
C ASN A 169 -27.73 12.37 4.15
N SER A 170 -27.57 11.54 5.20
CA SER A 170 -28.64 11.25 6.17
C SER A 170 -28.73 12.30 7.29
N SER A 171 -27.64 13.03 7.57
CA SER A 171 -27.56 14.01 8.66
C SER A 171 -27.65 15.47 8.22
N GLY A 172 -27.75 15.77 6.92
CA GLY A 172 -27.96 17.13 6.39
C GLY A 172 -26.82 18.14 6.65
N GLN A 173 -25.80 17.75 7.41
CA GLN A 173 -24.62 18.55 7.74
C GLN A 173 -23.42 17.63 7.93
N ALA A 174 -22.56 17.57 6.91
CA ALA A 174 -21.11 17.38 7.01
C ALA A 174 -20.50 17.39 5.60
N ASN A 175 -19.35 18.03 5.41
CA ASN A 175 -18.66 18.01 4.12
C ASN A 175 -18.12 16.60 3.84
N ILE A 176 -18.19 16.14 2.58
CA ILE A 176 -17.62 14.85 2.09
C ILE A 176 -16.11 14.72 2.43
N SER A 177 -15.45 15.85 2.72
CA SER A 177 -14.08 15.95 3.25
C SER A 177 -13.88 15.39 4.68
N THR A 178 -14.93 15.00 5.40
CA THR A 178 -14.84 14.50 6.78
C THR A 178 -14.22 13.12 6.91
N ILE A 179 -14.34 12.24 5.91
CA ILE A 179 -13.80 10.86 5.97
C ILE A 179 -12.81 10.58 4.83
N GLY A 180 -12.85 11.29 3.70
CA GLY A 180 -11.81 11.21 2.66
C GLY A 180 -10.54 11.99 3.01
N GLY A 181 -10.09 11.94 4.27
CA GLY A 181 -8.88 12.62 4.73
C GLY A 181 -8.83 14.10 4.37
N GLY A 182 -9.96 14.83 4.44
CA GLY A 182 -10.02 16.27 4.17
C GLY A 182 -10.02 17.16 5.42
N THR A 183 -10.22 16.56 6.61
CA THR A 183 -10.05 17.23 7.90
C THR A 183 -8.76 16.76 8.57
N THR A 184 -8.13 17.65 9.35
CA THR A 184 -6.91 17.34 10.12
C THR A 184 -7.07 16.10 10.99
N THR A 185 -8.20 15.97 11.70
CA THR A 185 -8.48 14.84 12.60
C THR A 185 -8.62 13.53 11.84
N SER A 186 -9.33 13.54 10.70
CA SER A 186 -9.51 12.35 9.86
C SER A 186 -8.18 11.89 9.28
N SER A 187 -7.39 12.79 8.69
CA SER A 187 -6.07 12.46 8.14
C SER A 187 -5.10 11.95 9.20
N MET A 188 -5.12 12.55 10.40
CA MET A 188 -4.34 12.05 11.53
C MET A 188 -4.73 10.61 11.91
N LEU A 189 -6.03 10.30 11.96
CA LEU A 189 -6.51 8.93 12.22
C LEU A 189 -6.05 7.95 11.12
N TYR A 190 -6.08 8.34 9.85
CA TYR A 190 -5.51 7.51 8.76
C TYR A 190 -4.02 7.24 8.96
N PHE A 191 -3.24 8.24 9.34
CA PHE A 191 -1.80 8.04 9.58
C PHE A 191 -1.53 7.20 10.83
N LEU A 192 -2.28 7.38 11.91
CA LEU A 192 -2.18 6.56 13.12
C LEU A 192 -2.59 5.10 12.86
N THR A 193 -3.66 4.87 12.10
CA THR A 193 -4.07 3.50 11.73
C THR A 193 -3.02 2.83 10.86
N ALA A 194 -2.40 3.55 9.92
CA ALA A 194 -1.28 3.01 9.14
C ALA A 194 -0.09 2.61 10.02
N SER A 195 0.30 3.47 10.97
CA SER A 195 1.36 3.17 11.93
C SER A 195 1.01 1.95 12.80
N ALA A 196 -0.23 1.84 13.27
CA ALA A 196 -0.70 0.72 14.07
C ALA A 196 -0.68 -0.61 13.28
N ILE A 197 -1.14 -0.60 12.03
CA ILE A 197 -1.13 -1.77 11.14
C ILE A 197 0.32 -2.22 10.84
N CYS A 198 1.23 -1.28 10.56
CA CYS A 198 2.64 -1.59 10.34
C CYS A 198 3.30 -2.14 11.61
N SER A 199 2.96 -1.59 12.79
CA SER A 199 3.45 -2.06 14.08
C SER A 199 2.97 -3.47 14.42
N ALA A 200 1.68 -3.76 14.19
CA ALA A 200 1.12 -5.09 14.36
C ALA A 200 1.77 -6.10 13.40
N SER A 201 1.92 -5.72 12.12
CA SER A 201 2.63 -6.56 11.12
C SER A 201 4.08 -6.84 11.54
N LEU A 202 4.81 -5.84 12.02
CA LEU A 202 6.17 -6.00 12.51
C LEU A 202 6.25 -6.94 13.72
N MET A 203 5.35 -6.79 14.69
CA MET A 203 5.29 -7.71 15.84
C MET A 203 5.08 -9.15 15.41
N PHE A 204 4.11 -9.40 14.54
CA PHE A 204 3.84 -10.74 14.01
C PHE A 204 5.04 -11.29 13.22
N LEU A 205 5.67 -10.46 12.38
CA LEU A 205 6.87 -10.82 11.62
C LEU A 205 8.04 -11.20 12.55
N VAL A 206 8.28 -10.43 13.61
CA VAL A 206 9.36 -10.71 14.59
C VAL A 206 9.07 -12.00 15.35
N ILE A 207 7.82 -12.21 15.80
CA ILE A 207 7.42 -13.44 16.49
C ILE A 207 7.57 -14.64 15.55
N PHE A 208 7.16 -14.51 14.29
CA PHE A 208 7.31 -15.55 13.27
C PHE A 208 8.77 -15.95 13.10
N PHE A 209 9.69 -15.00 12.91
CA PHE A 209 11.11 -15.31 12.76
C PHE A 209 11.77 -15.81 14.04
N LYS A 210 11.34 -15.36 15.22
CA LYS A 210 11.83 -15.88 16.50
C LYS A 210 11.38 -17.33 16.73
N SER A 211 10.14 -17.66 16.37
CA SER A 211 9.59 -19.01 16.44
C SER A 211 10.25 -19.93 15.39
N SER A 212 10.41 -19.45 14.16
CA SER A 212 11.05 -20.17 13.08
C SER A 212 12.54 -20.41 13.35
N ASN A 213 13.29 -19.44 13.90
CA ASN A 213 14.69 -19.66 14.32
C ASN A 213 14.82 -20.73 15.41
N LYS A 214 13.82 -20.92 16.29
CA LYS A 214 13.82 -22.04 17.25
C LYS A 214 13.61 -23.39 16.55
N MET A 215 12.91 -23.43 15.42
CA MET A 215 12.77 -24.63 14.58
C MET A 215 13.98 -24.86 13.66
N LEU A 216 14.56 -23.80 13.07
CA LEU A 216 15.69 -23.86 12.12
C LEU A 216 17.06 -24.07 12.79
N VAL A 217 17.15 -24.05 14.12
CA VAL A 217 18.31 -24.63 14.84
C VAL A 217 18.34 -26.17 14.68
N ARG A 218 17.26 -26.80 14.18
CA ARG A 218 17.23 -28.23 13.81
C ARG A 218 17.40 -28.53 12.32
N ASP A 219 17.13 -27.59 11.42
CA ASP A 219 17.25 -27.79 9.97
C ASP A 219 17.72 -26.50 9.28
N GLU A 220 18.87 -26.60 8.60
CA GLU A 220 19.62 -25.65 7.74
C GLU A 220 19.26 -24.13 7.76
N PRO A 221 20.26 -23.23 7.88
CA PRO A 221 20.03 -21.79 7.86
C PRO A 221 19.38 -21.34 6.55
N VAL A 222 18.33 -20.51 6.67
CA VAL A 222 17.69 -19.76 5.57
C VAL A 222 18.76 -19.32 4.59
N ALA A 223 18.70 -19.86 3.37
CA ALA A 223 19.76 -19.77 2.38
C ALA A 223 20.24 -18.32 2.22
N LYS A 224 21.42 -18.00 2.79
CA LYS A 224 22.15 -16.80 2.40
C LYS A 224 22.43 -16.97 0.91
N ALA A 225 21.96 -16.04 0.08
CA ALA A 225 22.36 -16.01 -1.31
C ALA A 225 23.89 -15.80 -1.35
N LYS A 226 24.64 -16.88 -1.57
CA LYS A 226 26.12 -16.89 -1.58
C LYS A 226 26.70 -16.42 -2.90
N VAL A 227 25.86 -16.23 -3.92
CA VAL A 227 26.29 -15.92 -5.29
C VAL A 227 25.33 -14.90 -5.88
N HIS A 228 25.87 -13.75 -6.31
CA HIS A 228 25.13 -12.76 -7.09
C HIS A 228 24.69 -13.40 -8.42
N VAL A 229 23.38 -13.35 -8.73
CA VAL A 229 22.86 -13.80 -10.01
C VAL A 229 22.59 -12.58 -10.89
N PRO A 230 23.23 -12.46 -12.07
CA PRO A 230 23.00 -11.32 -12.96
C PRO A 230 21.54 -11.19 -13.36
N LEU A 231 21.02 -9.96 -13.37
CA LEU A 231 19.60 -9.68 -13.69
C LEU A 231 19.20 -10.22 -15.06
N LEU A 232 20.11 -10.21 -16.03
CA LEU A 232 19.85 -10.73 -17.38
C LEU A 232 19.60 -12.26 -17.38
N VAL A 233 20.24 -13.00 -16.47
CA VAL A 233 20.01 -14.43 -16.30
C VAL A 233 18.62 -14.67 -15.68
N LEU A 234 18.26 -13.87 -14.67
CA LEU A 234 16.93 -13.90 -14.06
C LEU A 234 15.84 -13.58 -15.09
N LEU A 235 16.03 -12.52 -15.88
CA LEU A 235 15.09 -12.13 -16.94
C LEU A 235 14.92 -13.24 -17.98
N LYS A 236 16.01 -13.89 -18.40
CA LYS A 236 15.92 -15.01 -19.36
C LYS A 236 15.13 -16.20 -18.79
N LYS A 237 15.30 -16.53 -17.50
CA LYS A 237 14.59 -17.63 -16.84
C LYS A 237 13.13 -17.30 -16.52
N LEU A 238 12.86 -16.07 -16.12
CA LEU A 238 11.56 -15.61 -15.63
C LEU A 238 10.81 -14.74 -16.65
N LYS A 239 11.20 -14.78 -17.93
CA LYS A 239 10.60 -13.92 -18.98
C LYS A 239 9.08 -14.02 -19.03
N VAL A 240 8.54 -15.24 -18.97
CA VAL A 240 7.09 -15.48 -19.07
C VAL A 240 6.34 -14.85 -17.88
N PRO A 241 6.62 -15.24 -16.62
CA PRO A 241 5.95 -14.63 -15.47
C PRO A 241 6.28 -13.13 -15.32
N GLY A 242 7.50 -12.70 -15.64
CA GLY A 242 7.92 -11.31 -15.58
C GLY A 242 7.15 -10.41 -16.54
N PHE A 243 7.03 -10.81 -17.82
CA PHE A 243 6.23 -10.06 -18.79
C PHE A 243 4.73 -10.16 -18.50
N ALA A 244 4.24 -11.30 -18.02
CA ALA A 244 2.84 -11.43 -17.62
C ALA A 244 2.47 -10.39 -16.55
N VAL A 245 3.23 -10.33 -15.45
CA VAL A 245 3.01 -9.34 -14.38
C VAL A 245 3.16 -7.91 -14.89
N PHE A 246 4.17 -7.64 -15.73
CA PHE A 246 4.38 -6.32 -16.34
C PHE A 246 3.15 -5.87 -17.14
N PHE A 247 2.65 -6.70 -18.06
CA PHE A 247 1.47 -6.36 -18.86
C PHE A 247 0.20 -6.28 -18.02
N THR A 248 0.04 -7.14 -17.01
CA THR A 248 -1.09 -7.04 -16.06
C THR A 248 -1.11 -5.67 -15.38
N PHE A 249 0.02 -5.20 -14.84
CA PHE A 249 0.09 -3.88 -14.22
C PHE A 249 -0.01 -2.74 -15.24
N MET A 250 0.60 -2.86 -16.42
CA MET A 250 0.50 -1.85 -17.48
C MET A 250 -0.95 -1.60 -17.90
N ILE A 251 -1.73 -2.67 -18.12
CA ILE A 251 -3.13 -2.57 -18.51
C ILE A 251 -4.01 -2.13 -17.34
N SER A 252 -3.77 -2.63 -16.13
CA SER A 252 -4.58 -2.25 -14.96
C SER A 252 -4.39 -0.81 -14.49
N LEU A 253 -3.19 -0.24 -14.62
CA LEU A 253 -2.93 1.17 -14.25
C LEU A 253 -3.71 2.17 -15.12
N VAL A 254 -4.25 1.73 -16.25
CA VAL A 254 -5.13 2.53 -17.10
C VAL A 254 -6.51 2.72 -16.47
N PHE A 255 -6.97 1.77 -15.64
CA PHE A 255 -8.32 1.79 -15.07
C PHE A 255 -8.62 3.05 -14.23
N PRO A 256 -7.83 3.44 -13.22
CA PRO A 256 -8.16 4.60 -12.38
C PRO A 256 -8.34 5.90 -13.16
N VAL A 257 -7.56 6.08 -14.24
CA VAL A 257 -7.60 7.27 -15.09
C VAL A 257 -8.96 7.38 -15.81
N PHE A 258 -9.47 6.27 -16.34
CA PHE A 258 -10.78 6.28 -17.00
C PHE A 258 -11.94 6.22 -16.00
N ALA A 259 -11.84 5.40 -14.96
CA ALA A 259 -12.90 5.23 -13.97
C ALA A 259 -13.27 6.53 -13.26
N ALA A 260 -12.30 7.41 -13.01
CA ALA A 260 -12.54 8.72 -12.41
C ALA A 260 -13.32 9.71 -13.32
N ASN A 261 -13.42 9.42 -14.62
CA ASN A 261 -14.06 10.28 -15.61
C ASN A 261 -15.37 9.71 -16.18
N ILE A 262 -15.81 8.54 -15.72
CA ILE A 262 -17.05 7.92 -16.19
C ILE A 262 -18.17 8.24 -15.20
N PHE A 263 -19.22 8.90 -15.71
CA PHE A 263 -20.40 9.27 -14.93
C PHE A 263 -21.60 8.40 -15.31
N SER A 264 -22.50 8.18 -14.35
CA SER A 264 -23.76 7.48 -14.58
C SER A 264 -24.72 8.32 -15.43
N LEU A 265 -25.28 7.71 -16.47
CA LEU A 265 -26.31 8.31 -17.33
C LEU A 265 -27.68 8.42 -16.64
N ASN A 266 -27.91 7.65 -15.56
CA ASN A 266 -29.18 7.56 -14.84
C ASN A 266 -29.19 8.39 -13.54
N GLY A 267 -28.41 9.48 -13.50
CA GLY A 267 -28.00 10.18 -12.28
C GLY A 267 -29.09 10.70 -11.32
N LYS A 268 -30.38 10.69 -11.70
CA LYS A 268 -31.49 11.16 -10.85
C LYS A 268 -32.80 10.36 -10.92
N LEU A 269 -32.93 9.33 -11.76
CA LEU A 269 -34.27 8.81 -12.13
C LEU A 269 -34.71 7.50 -11.47
N THR A 270 -33.82 6.65 -10.93
CA THR A 270 -34.24 5.31 -10.44
C THR A 270 -33.56 4.76 -9.18
N SER A 271 -32.31 5.12 -8.84
CA SER A 271 -31.68 4.69 -7.57
C SER A 271 -30.49 5.57 -7.16
N ARG A 272 -30.32 5.79 -5.85
CA ARG A 272 -29.26 6.64 -5.25
C ARG A 272 -27.84 6.15 -5.53
N VAL A 273 -27.68 4.85 -5.79
CA VAL A 273 -26.38 4.23 -6.14
C VAL A 273 -25.82 4.78 -7.47
N PHE A 274 -26.70 5.27 -8.34
CA PHE A 274 -26.33 5.82 -9.64
C PHE A 274 -26.05 7.32 -9.63
N SER A 275 -26.03 7.97 -8.46
CA SER A 275 -25.54 9.35 -8.33
C SER A 275 -24.02 9.40 -8.58
N SER A 276 -23.54 10.46 -9.21
CA SER A 276 -22.11 10.59 -9.58
C SER A 276 -21.16 10.46 -8.38
N ASP A 277 -21.60 10.92 -7.20
CA ASP A 277 -20.82 10.88 -5.96
C ASP A 277 -20.56 9.45 -5.47
N ILE A 278 -21.51 8.52 -5.69
CA ILE A 278 -21.40 7.12 -5.28
C ILE A 278 -20.86 6.24 -6.41
N PHE A 279 -21.14 6.60 -7.67
CA PHE A 279 -20.82 5.79 -8.83
C PHE A 279 -19.31 5.59 -9.05
N ILE A 280 -18.52 6.66 -8.86
CA ILE A 280 -17.05 6.58 -8.99
C ILE A 280 -16.45 5.67 -7.90
N PRO A 281 -16.69 5.90 -6.59
CA PRO A 281 -16.24 4.99 -5.54
C PRO A 281 -16.72 3.54 -5.72
N PHE A 282 -17.95 3.35 -6.22
CA PHE A 282 -18.49 2.03 -6.51
C PHE A 282 -17.72 1.32 -7.63
N SER A 283 -17.31 2.04 -8.68
CA SER A 283 -16.47 1.47 -9.74
C SER A 283 -15.11 1.04 -9.21
N PHE A 284 -14.49 1.84 -8.34
CA PHE A 284 -13.28 1.43 -7.62
C PHE A 284 -13.52 0.23 -6.70
N LEU A 285 -14.68 0.12 -6.05
CA LEU A 285 -15.03 -1.04 -5.24
C LEU A 285 -15.13 -2.31 -6.09
N VAL A 286 -15.86 -2.27 -7.21
CA VAL A 286 -15.99 -3.41 -8.14
C VAL A 286 -14.62 -3.86 -8.64
N TRP A 287 -13.76 -2.92 -9.01
CA TRP A 287 -12.39 -3.21 -9.43
C TRP A 287 -11.57 -3.92 -8.35
N ASN A 288 -11.54 -3.36 -7.12
CA ASN A 288 -10.77 -3.96 -6.03
C ASN A 288 -11.35 -5.32 -5.58
N CYS A 289 -12.67 -5.52 -5.67
CA CYS A 289 -13.29 -6.83 -5.46
C CYS A 289 -12.83 -7.84 -6.52
N GLY A 290 -12.79 -7.44 -7.79
CA GLY A 290 -12.28 -8.28 -8.89
C GLY A 290 -10.81 -8.67 -8.69
N ASP A 291 -9.94 -7.70 -8.35
CA ASP A 291 -8.53 -7.96 -8.02
C ASP A 291 -8.38 -8.93 -6.84
N LEU A 292 -9.16 -8.73 -5.77
CA LEU A 292 -9.15 -9.63 -4.62
C LEU A 292 -9.62 -11.05 -4.99
N SER A 293 -10.73 -11.17 -5.71
CA SER A 293 -11.25 -12.46 -6.17
C SER A 293 -10.21 -13.21 -7.01
N GLY A 294 -9.55 -12.52 -7.95
CA GLY A 294 -8.47 -13.10 -8.74
C GLY A 294 -7.33 -13.66 -7.87
N ARG A 295 -6.87 -12.88 -6.88
CA ARG A 295 -5.82 -13.32 -5.94
C ARG A 295 -6.24 -14.51 -5.08
N MET A 296 -7.50 -14.58 -4.68
CA MET A 296 -8.06 -15.71 -3.94
C MET A 296 -8.18 -16.98 -4.80
N SER A 297 -8.46 -16.84 -6.10
CA SER A 297 -8.63 -17.96 -7.02
C SER A 297 -7.33 -18.59 -7.52
N CYS A 298 -6.18 -17.92 -7.40
CA CYS A 298 -4.86 -18.46 -7.79
C CYS A 298 -4.31 -19.55 -6.85
N SER A 299 -5.17 -20.35 -6.20
CA SER A 299 -4.77 -21.41 -5.26
C SER A 299 -4.50 -22.75 -5.93
#